data_AF-A0A7C3G957-F1
#
_entry.id   AF-A0A7C3G957-F1
#
_cell.length_a   1.000
_cell.length_b   1.000
_cell.length_c   1.000
_cell.angle_alpha   90.00
_cell.angle_beta   90.00
_cell.angle_gamma   90.00
#
_symmetry.space_group_name_H-M   'P 1'
#
loop_
_entity.id
_entity.type
_entity.pdbx_description
1 polymer ?
#
loop_
_entity_poly.entity_id
_entity_poly.type
_entity_poly.pdbx_seq_one_letter_code
_entity_poly.pdbx_strand_id
1 'polypeptide(L)'
;GIRRAARSLAEAARGLAADGLILLLENTAGQGSALGGRFEELAEIRRLAQGEVEFEIGYCLDTAHCLAVGYDVATATGLRRTLQAAETALGLDRVCVIHANDSKAPLGSRVDRHEHIGAGHIGEEGFRRILRSRKLRAKPFILETPVEEEGDDRRNVEKLKQLCRRSPTTTRR
;
A
#
# COMPACT_ATOMS: atom_id res chain seq x y z
N GLY A 1 9.13 19.16 -7.41
CA GLY A 1 8.12 18.52 -6.53
C GLY A 1 8.72 18.09 -5.21
N ILE A 2 9.51 17.01 -5.20
CA ILE A 2 9.98 16.31 -3.99
C ILE A 2 10.58 17.22 -2.90
N ARG A 3 11.58 18.06 -3.23
CA ARG A 3 12.17 18.99 -2.23
C ARG A 3 11.14 19.92 -1.58
N ARG A 4 10.14 20.37 -2.35
CA ARG A 4 9.06 21.22 -1.82
C ARG A 4 8.17 20.42 -0.89
N ALA A 5 7.81 19.18 -1.24
CA ALA A 5 7.00 18.31 -0.38
C ALA A 5 7.70 18.04 0.96
N ALA A 6 8.98 17.68 0.94
CA ALA A 6 9.77 17.45 2.16
C ALA A 6 9.85 18.71 3.04
N ARG A 7 10.11 19.87 2.45
CA ARG A 7 10.14 21.13 3.19
C ARG A 7 8.78 21.50 3.78
N SER A 8 7.69 21.33 3.01
CA SER A 8 6.34 21.60 3.50
C SER A 8 5.93 20.67 4.64
N LEU A 9 6.36 19.40 4.61
CA LEU A 9 6.18 18.48 5.73
C LEU A 9 6.90 19.00 6.98
N ALA A 10 8.18 19.36 6.87
CA ALA A 10 8.95 19.91 7.98
C ALA A 10 8.33 21.21 8.54
N GLU A 11 7.87 22.11 7.67
CA GLU A 11 7.17 23.34 8.06
C GLU A 11 5.87 23.04 8.81
N ALA A 12 5.08 22.07 8.36
CA ALA A 12 3.83 21.65 9.01
C ALA A 12 4.05 20.95 10.36
N ALA A 13 5.21 20.29 10.54
CA ALA A 13 5.58 19.61 11.77
C ALA A 13 6.09 20.55 12.88
N ARG A 14 6.35 21.84 12.58
CA ARG A 14 6.92 22.78 13.55
C ARG A 14 6.00 22.95 14.76
N GLY A 15 6.54 22.68 15.95
CA GLY A 15 5.82 22.81 17.21
C GLY A 15 4.85 21.66 17.51
N LEU A 16 4.86 20.59 16.70
CA LEU A 16 4.10 19.38 16.99
C LEU A 16 4.78 18.58 18.10
N ALA A 17 4.08 18.38 19.22
CA ALA A 17 4.48 17.38 20.20
C ALA A 17 4.23 15.98 19.60
N ALA A 18 5.30 15.23 19.38
CA ALA A 18 5.26 14.05 18.50
C ALA A 18 5.72 12.74 19.18
N ASP A 19 5.59 12.68 20.51
CA ASP A 19 5.96 11.49 21.28
C ASP A 19 5.16 10.27 20.79
N GLY A 20 5.87 9.28 20.25
CA GLY A 20 5.28 8.04 19.72
C GLY A 20 4.57 8.18 18.37
N LEU A 21 4.64 9.33 17.72
CA LEU A 21 4.10 9.53 16.37
C LEU A 21 4.98 8.84 15.33
N ILE A 22 4.35 8.20 14.34
CA ILE A 22 5.00 7.78 13.10
C ILE A 22 4.17 8.32 11.94
N LEU A 23 4.78 9.15 11.08
CA LEU A 23 4.13 9.66 9.88
C LEU A 23 4.39 8.70 8.72
N LEU A 24 3.33 8.22 8.06
CA LEU A 24 3.47 7.28 6.95
C LEU A 24 3.29 8.00 5.61
N LEU A 25 4.29 7.91 4.74
CA LEU A 25 4.16 8.35 3.35
C LEU A 25 3.53 7.21 2.53
N GLU A 26 2.40 7.47 1.91
CA GLU A 26 1.71 6.49 1.07
C GLU A 26 2.12 6.64 -0.41
N ASN A 27 2.26 5.51 -1.13
CA ASN A 27 2.41 5.57 -2.58
C ASN A 27 1.09 5.98 -3.24
N THR A 28 1.15 6.77 -4.31
CA THR A 28 -0.03 7.29 -5.01
C THR A 28 -0.24 6.60 -6.35
N ALA A 29 -1.44 6.71 -6.93
CA ALA A 29 -1.69 6.28 -8.31
C ALA A 29 -0.96 7.13 -9.38
N GLY A 30 -0.22 8.17 -8.98
CA GLY A 30 0.51 9.04 -9.90
C GLY A 30 -0.41 9.81 -10.87
N GLN A 31 -1.65 10.13 -10.47
CA GLN A 31 -2.57 10.94 -11.26
C GLN A 31 -2.02 12.35 -11.46
N GLY A 32 -2.08 12.85 -12.71
CA GLY A 32 -1.62 14.20 -13.04
C GLY A 32 -0.16 14.45 -12.61
N SER A 33 0.02 15.38 -11.68
CA SER A 33 1.32 15.78 -11.12
C SER A 33 1.59 15.25 -9.70
N ALA A 34 0.79 14.29 -9.23
CA ALA A 34 0.99 13.65 -7.93
C ALA A 34 2.38 13.01 -7.84
N LEU A 35 3.03 13.17 -6.68
CA LEU A 35 4.31 12.55 -6.35
C LEU A 35 4.09 11.25 -5.58
N GLY A 36 5.14 10.44 -5.47
CA GLY A 36 5.09 9.23 -4.66
C GLY A 36 4.47 8.04 -5.40
N GLY A 37 4.34 8.14 -6.72
CA GLY A 37 3.97 6.98 -7.53
C GLY A 37 5.11 5.95 -7.56
N ARG A 38 6.35 6.40 -7.75
CA ARG A 38 7.52 5.52 -7.66
C ARG A 38 8.04 5.46 -6.23
N PHE A 39 8.44 4.27 -5.76
CA PHE A 39 8.97 4.10 -4.41
C PHE A 39 10.22 4.96 -4.14
N GLU A 40 11.04 5.23 -5.16
CA GLU A 40 12.22 6.09 -5.05
C GLU A 40 11.84 7.55 -4.74
N GLU A 41 10.66 8.01 -5.18
CA GLU A 41 10.18 9.35 -4.84
C GLU A 41 9.81 9.45 -3.36
N LEU A 42 9.16 8.42 -2.81
CA LEU A 42 8.85 8.34 -1.38
C LEU A 42 10.13 8.26 -0.54
N ALA A 43 11.09 7.43 -0.96
CA ALA A 43 12.38 7.30 -0.31
C ALA A 43 13.12 8.64 -0.22
N GLU A 44 13.10 9.42 -1.32
CA GLU A 44 13.74 10.73 -1.36
C GLU A 44 13.00 11.77 -0.51
N ILE A 45 11.65 11.77 -0.50
CA ILE A 45 10.87 12.64 0.39
C ILE A 45 11.23 12.34 1.85
N ARG A 46 11.21 11.07 2.25
CA ARG A 46 11.59 10.64 3.61
C ARG A 46 13.01 11.09 3.94
N ARG A 47 13.98 10.82 3.07
CA ARG A 47 15.39 11.16 3.30
C ARG A 47 15.59 12.65 3.56
N LEU A 48 14.88 13.50 2.82
CA LEU A 48 14.97 14.96 2.96
C LEU A 48 14.22 15.49 4.19
N ALA A 49 13.14 14.84 4.62
CA ALA A 49 12.30 15.31 5.71
C ALA A 49 12.69 14.76 7.09
N GLN A 50 13.25 13.54 7.16
CA GLN A 50 13.45 12.82 8.43
C GLN A 50 14.36 13.57 9.43
N GLY A 51 15.34 14.34 8.95
CA GLY A 51 16.24 15.12 9.81
C GLY A 51 15.67 16.48 10.24
N GLU A 52 14.49 16.84 9.74
CA GLU A 52 13.81 18.13 10.00
C GLU A 52 12.58 17.95 10.90
N VAL A 53 12.33 16.73 11.38
CA VAL A 53 11.19 16.37 12.23
C VAL A 53 11.64 15.48 13.39
N GLU A 54 10.93 15.57 14.51
CA GLU A 54 11.24 14.82 15.75
C GLU A 54 10.57 13.43 15.80
N PHE A 55 9.80 13.06 14.79
CA PHE A 55 9.10 11.77 14.70
C PHE A 55 9.64 10.88 13.58
N GLU A 56 9.41 9.58 13.69
CA GLU A 56 9.78 8.64 12.63
C GLU A 56 8.87 8.81 11.41
N ILE A 57 9.47 8.77 10.22
CA ILE A 57 8.73 8.68 8.98
C ILE A 57 8.82 7.25 8.46
N GLY A 58 7.68 6.61 8.26
CA GLY A 58 7.53 5.30 7.64
C GLY A 58 6.77 5.38 6.31
N TYR A 59 6.24 4.24 5.89
CA TYR A 59 5.48 4.12 4.65
C TYR A 59 4.16 3.36 4.84
N CYS A 60 3.16 3.75 4.07
CA CYS A 60 1.99 2.94 3.76
C CYS A 60 2.11 2.47 2.31
N LEU A 61 1.80 1.20 2.04
CA LEU A 61 1.67 0.73 0.66
C LEU A 61 0.21 0.47 0.33
N ASP A 62 -0.31 1.20 -0.65
CA ASP A 62 -1.62 0.95 -1.23
C ASP A 62 -1.50 0.05 -2.47
N THR A 63 -2.26 -1.06 -2.45
CA THR A 63 -2.21 -2.07 -3.51
C THR A 63 -2.83 -1.62 -4.83
N ALA A 64 -3.90 -0.83 -4.80
CA ALA A 64 -4.52 -0.27 -6.01
C ALA A 64 -3.61 0.77 -6.66
N HIS A 65 -3.02 1.65 -5.85
CA HIS A 65 -2.02 2.62 -6.29
C HIS A 65 -0.78 1.94 -6.87
N CYS A 66 -0.27 0.88 -6.24
CA CYS A 66 0.81 0.07 -6.79
C CYS A 66 0.48 -0.39 -8.21
N LEU A 67 -0.71 -0.96 -8.40
CA LEU A 67 -1.17 -1.43 -9.70
C LEU A 67 -1.29 -0.25 -10.70
N ALA A 68 -1.85 0.87 -10.28
CA ALA A 68 -2.05 2.04 -11.14
C ALA A 68 -0.74 2.61 -11.71
N VAL A 69 0.38 2.50 -11.00
CA VAL A 69 1.69 2.98 -11.46
C VAL A 69 2.58 1.89 -12.07
N GLY A 70 2.05 0.68 -12.25
CA GLY A 70 2.73 -0.41 -12.97
C GLY A 70 3.45 -1.43 -12.10
N TYR A 71 3.33 -1.35 -10.77
CA TYR A 71 3.75 -2.43 -9.89
C TYR A 71 2.66 -3.52 -9.87
N ASP A 72 2.84 -4.55 -10.70
CA ASP A 72 1.91 -5.67 -10.78
C ASP A 72 1.88 -6.46 -9.47
N VAL A 73 0.88 -6.25 -8.64
CA VAL A 73 0.66 -7.02 -7.40
C VAL A 73 -0.36 -8.16 -7.60
N ALA A 74 -0.96 -8.26 -8.79
CA ALA A 74 -1.97 -9.26 -9.13
C ALA A 74 -1.33 -10.62 -9.44
N THR A 75 -0.20 -10.63 -10.15
CA THR A 75 0.49 -11.87 -10.54
C THR A 75 1.55 -12.29 -9.51
N ALA A 76 1.87 -13.59 -9.47
CA ALA A 76 2.90 -14.09 -8.57
C ALA A 76 4.29 -13.52 -8.88
N THR A 77 4.64 -13.37 -10.16
CA THR A 77 5.93 -12.81 -10.58
C THR A 77 5.99 -11.30 -10.37
N GLY A 78 4.90 -10.60 -10.68
CA GLY A 78 4.76 -9.18 -10.39
C GLY A 78 4.95 -8.90 -8.91
N LEU A 79 4.18 -9.57 -8.03
CA LEU A 79 4.25 -9.33 -6.59
C LEU A 79 5.67 -9.53 -6.04
N ARG A 80 6.40 -10.55 -6.51
CA ARG A 80 7.80 -10.75 -6.11
C ARG A 80 8.69 -9.57 -6.51
N ARG A 81 8.54 -9.07 -7.74
CA ARG A 81 9.30 -7.91 -8.25
C ARG A 81 8.93 -6.62 -7.49
N THR A 82 7.64 -6.38 -7.27
CA THR A 82 7.15 -5.24 -6.50
C THR A 82 7.69 -5.23 -5.08
N LEU A 83 7.64 -6.37 -4.39
CA LEU A 83 8.19 -6.48 -3.03
C LEU A 83 9.72 -6.36 -2.98
N GLN A 84 10.41 -6.74 -4.05
CA GLN A 84 11.85 -6.51 -4.16
C GLN A 84 12.16 -5.03 -4.38
N ALA A 85 11.40 -4.34 -5.23
CA ALA A 85 11.55 -2.90 -5.42
C ALA A 85 11.24 -2.11 -4.14
N ALA A 86 10.15 -2.46 -3.44
CA ALA A 86 9.80 -1.86 -2.15
C ALA A 86 10.88 -2.11 -1.08
N GLU A 87 11.41 -3.33 -1.00
CA GLU A 87 12.53 -3.64 -0.10
C GLU A 87 13.75 -2.77 -0.39
N THR A 88 14.16 -2.69 -1.65
CA THR A 88 15.35 -1.92 -2.06
C THR A 88 15.18 -0.42 -1.81
N ALA A 89 14.02 0.16 -2.15
CA ALA A 89 13.81 1.61 -2.09
C ALA A 89 13.39 2.08 -0.69
N LEU A 90 12.52 1.33 -0.02
CA LEU A 90 11.86 1.76 1.23
C LEU A 90 12.41 1.03 2.47
N GLY A 91 12.81 -0.23 2.29
CA GLY A 91 13.01 -1.20 3.36
C GLY A 91 11.66 -1.61 3.96
N LEU A 92 11.28 -2.89 3.83
CA LEU A 92 9.93 -3.32 4.22
C LEU A 92 9.66 -3.21 5.72
N ASP A 93 10.69 -3.14 6.57
CA ASP A 93 10.51 -2.89 8.01
C ASP A 93 9.93 -1.50 8.30
N ARG A 94 10.12 -0.53 7.39
CA ARG A 94 9.51 0.82 7.49
C ARG A 94 8.13 0.91 6.85
N VAL A 95 7.67 -0.13 6.15
CA VAL A 95 6.30 -0.21 5.66
C VAL A 95 5.40 -0.65 6.82
N CYS A 96 4.75 0.30 7.47
CA CYS A 96 4.01 0.04 8.70
C CYS A 96 2.59 -0.47 8.43
N VAL A 97 1.97 -0.06 7.32
CA VAL A 97 0.58 -0.35 6.97
C VAL A 97 0.47 -0.74 5.50
N ILE A 98 -0.47 -1.62 5.19
CA ILE A 98 -0.91 -1.89 3.82
C ILE A 98 -2.35 -1.40 3.67
N HIS A 99 -2.61 -0.49 2.74
CA HIS A 99 -3.96 -0.24 2.26
C HIS A 99 -4.28 -1.30 1.20
N ALA A 100 -5.30 -2.10 1.48
CA ALA A 100 -5.62 -3.34 0.80
C ALA A 100 -6.76 -3.14 -0.20
N ASN A 101 -6.58 -2.24 -1.16
CA ASN A 101 -7.64 -1.86 -2.10
C ASN A 101 -7.48 -2.62 -3.42
N ASP A 102 -8.58 -3.22 -3.92
CA ASP A 102 -8.61 -3.71 -5.30
C ASP A 102 -8.76 -2.50 -6.24
N SER A 103 -8.52 -2.68 -7.54
CA SER A 103 -8.56 -1.57 -8.50
C SER A 103 -9.59 -1.81 -9.60
N LYS A 104 -10.48 -0.84 -9.82
CA LYS A 104 -11.38 -0.80 -11.00
C LYS A 104 -10.59 -0.55 -12.28
N ALA A 105 -9.38 0.00 -12.18
CA ALA A 105 -8.55 0.39 -13.32
C ALA A 105 -7.40 -0.60 -13.57
N PRO A 106 -7.00 -0.82 -14.84
CA PRO A 106 -5.95 -1.78 -15.17
C PRO A 106 -4.55 -1.32 -14.73
N LEU A 107 -3.60 -2.25 -14.78
CA LEU A 107 -2.17 -2.02 -14.54
C LEU A 107 -1.63 -0.85 -15.36
N GLY A 108 -0.92 0.07 -14.71
CA GLY A 108 -0.29 1.22 -15.36
C GLY A 108 -1.25 2.31 -15.83
N SER A 109 -2.54 2.25 -15.45
CA SER A 109 -3.56 3.22 -15.85
C SER A 109 -3.34 4.63 -15.31
N ARG A 110 -2.59 4.78 -14.21
CA ARG A 110 -2.48 6.02 -13.42
C ARG A 110 -3.84 6.57 -13.00
N VAL A 111 -4.80 5.68 -12.72
CA VAL A 111 -6.15 6.03 -12.27
C VAL A 111 -6.36 5.46 -10.87
N ASP A 112 -6.67 6.35 -9.93
CA ASP A 112 -7.10 6.02 -8.58
C ASP A 112 -8.62 5.77 -8.58
N ARG A 113 -8.99 4.49 -8.65
CA ARG A 113 -10.38 4.01 -8.51
C ARG A 113 -10.37 2.67 -7.79
N HIS A 114 -10.63 2.69 -6.50
CA HIS A 114 -10.74 1.48 -5.68
C HIS A 114 -11.95 0.63 -6.06
N GLU A 115 -11.81 -0.68 -5.89
CA GLU A 115 -12.85 -1.69 -6.10
C GLU A 115 -12.97 -2.60 -4.88
N HIS A 116 -14.14 -3.24 -4.72
CA HIS A 116 -14.33 -4.31 -3.75
C HIS A 116 -13.34 -5.46 -3.96
N ILE A 117 -12.97 -6.12 -2.87
CA ILE A 117 -11.93 -7.15 -2.84
C ILE A 117 -12.30 -8.33 -3.74
N GLY A 118 -11.49 -8.51 -4.78
CA GLY A 118 -11.63 -9.60 -5.73
C GLY A 118 -12.46 -9.27 -6.97
N ALA A 119 -13.11 -8.10 -7.00
CA ALA A 119 -13.91 -7.67 -8.15
C ALA A 119 -13.11 -6.81 -9.15
N GLY A 120 -11.87 -6.44 -8.82
CA GLY A 120 -11.03 -5.59 -9.66
C GLY A 120 -9.89 -6.33 -10.36
N HIS A 121 -8.93 -5.54 -10.84
CA HIS A 121 -7.78 -6.01 -11.60
C HIS A 121 -6.67 -6.67 -10.76
N ILE A 122 -6.68 -6.53 -9.42
CA ILE A 122 -5.82 -7.34 -8.53
C ILE A 122 -6.43 -8.72 -8.34
N GLY A 123 -7.74 -8.75 -8.09
CA GLY A 123 -8.52 -9.97 -8.00
C GLY A 123 -8.21 -10.83 -6.78
N GLU A 124 -9.05 -11.84 -6.54
CA GLU A 124 -8.97 -12.68 -5.34
C GLU A 124 -7.62 -13.38 -5.18
N GLU A 125 -7.06 -13.84 -6.30
CA GLU A 125 -5.83 -14.61 -6.29
C GLU A 125 -4.59 -13.72 -6.08
N GLY A 126 -4.64 -12.45 -6.51
CA GLY A 126 -3.65 -11.45 -6.13
C GLY A 126 -3.66 -11.21 -4.62
N PHE A 127 -4.84 -10.92 -4.05
CA PHE A 127 -5.01 -10.73 -2.61
C PHE A 127 -4.59 -11.96 -1.79
N ARG A 128 -4.93 -13.16 -2.25
CA ARG A 128 -4.48 -14.40 -1.59
C ARG A 128 -2.95 -14.46 -1.47
N ARG A 129 -2.21 -14.01 -2.50
CA ARG A 129 -0.74 -13.97 -2.45
C ARG A 129 -0.21 -12.86 -1.56
N ILE A 130 -0.81 -11.68 -1.63
CA ILE A 130 -0.46 -10.52 -0.80
C ILE A 130 -0.61 -10.88 0.69
N LEU A 131 -1.79 -11.35 1.10
CA LEU A 131 -2.11 -11.68 2.49
C LEU A 131 -1.26 -12.83 3.06
N ARG A 132 -0.85 -13.78 2.20
CA ARG A 132 -0.03 -14.93 2.61
C ARG A 132 1.48 -14.69 2.49
N SER A 133 1.90 -13.55 1.93
CA SER A 133 3.30 -13.20 1.79
C SER A 133 3.97 -13.12 3.17
N ARG A 134 5.05 -13.88 3.37
CA ARG A 134 5.80 -13.84 4.65
C ARG A 134 6.32 -12.44 4.98
N LYS A 135 6.57 -11.62 3.96
CA LYS A 135 7.05 -10.24 4.10
C LYS A 135 5.96 -9.25 4.53
N LEU A 136 4.68 -9.57 4.29
CA LEU A 136 3.57 -8.65 4.54
C LEU A 136 2.59 -9.14 5.62
N ARG A 137 2.47 -10.46 5.83
CA ARG A 137 1.40 -11.07 6.67
C ARG A 137 1.34 -10.61 8.13
N ALA A 138 2.40 -9.99 8.64
CA ALA A 138 2.46 -9.46 10.00
C ALA A 138 2.04 -7.98 10.08
N LYS A 139 1.86 -7.32 8.92
CA LYS A 139 1.46 -5.92 8.84
C LYS A 139 -0.06 -5.80 8.97
N PRO A 140 -0.58 -4.70 9.53
CA PRO A 140 -2.00 -4.37 9.46
C PRO A 140 -2.42 -4.09 8.01
N PHE A 141 -3.62 -4.54 7.66
CA PHE A 141 -4.28 -4.29 6.38
C PHE A 141 -5.51 -3.43 6.63
N ILE A 142 -5.61 -2.27 6.00
CA ILE A 142 -6.72 -1.33 6.11
C ILE A 142 -7.45 -1.28 4.76
N LEU A 143 -8.78 -1.22 4.79
CA LEU A 143 -9.62 -1.17 3.59
C LEU A 143 -10.15 0.25 3.40
N GLU A 144 -10.06 0.75 2.18
CA GLU A 144 -10.64 2.01 1.70
C GLU A 144 -11.47 1.74 0.43
N THR A 145 -12.06 0.54 0.37
CA THR A 145 -12.94 0.09 -0.70
C THR A 145 -14.21 0.93 -0.74
N PRO A 146 -14.87 1.07 -1.91
CA PRO A 146 -16.12 1.80 -2.01
C PRO A 146 -17.19 1.23 -1.05
N VAL A 147 -18.08 2.12 -0.60
CA VAL A 147 -19.28 1.77 0.19
C VAL A 147 -20.48 2.22 -0.64
N GLU A 148 -20.99 1.31 -1.46
CA GLU A 148 -22.14 1.55 -2.34
C GLU A 148 -23.44 1.20 -1.60
N GLU A 149 -23.37 0.21 -0.69
CA GLU A 149 -24.45 -0.22 0.19
C GLU A 149 -23.97 -0.37 1.65
N GLU A 150 -24.92 -0.33 2.59
CA GLU A 150 -24.62 -0.61 3.99
C GLU A 150 -24.03 -2.02 4.18
N GLY A 151 -22.91 -2.09 4.90
CA GLY A 151 -22.21 -3.34 5.22
C GLY A 151 -21.16 -3.79 4.19
N ASP A 152 -20.88 -3.01 3.15
CA ASP A 152 -19.79 -3.30 2.20
C ASP A 152 -18.42 -3.40 2.90
N ASP A 153 -18.15 -2.55 3.88
CA ASP A 153 -16.96 -2.59 4.71
C ASP A 153 -16.77 -3.98 5.36
N ARG A 154 -17.83 -4.49 6.01
CA ARG A 154 -17.86 -5.82 6.64
C ARG A 154 -17.64 -6.91 5.59
N ARG A 155 -18.32 -6.83 4.44
CA ARG A 155 -18.18 -7.80 3.35
C ARG A 155 -16.72 -7.88 2.87
N ASN A 156 -16.06 -6.75 2.67
CA ASN A 156 -14.67 -6.69 2.23
C ASN A 156 -13.70 -7.21 3.30
N VAL A 157 -13.93 -6.90 4.58
CA VAL A 157 -13.14 -7.48 5.69
C VAL A 157 -13.27 -9.00 5.72
N GLU A 158 -14.49 -9.53 5.65
CA GLU A 158 -14.72 -10.98 5.67
C GLU A 158 -14.14 -11.66 4.42
N LYS A 159 -14.17 -10.99 3.27
CA LYS A 159 -13.51 -11.48 2.06
C LYS A 159 -11.99 -11.61 2.25
N LEU A 160 -11.31 -10.61 2.79
CA LEU A 160 -9.87 -10.71 3.09
C LEU A 160 -9.58 -11.85 4.08
N LYS A 161 -10.38 -12.00 5.15
CA LYS A 161 -10.25 -13.10 6.11
C LYS A 161 -10.40 -14.46 5.42
N GLN A 162 -11.36 -14.61 4.51
CA GLN A 162 -11.56 -15.82 3.72
C GLN A 162 -10.34 -16.12 2.83
N LEU A 163 -9.80 -15.11 2.13
CA LEU A 163 -8.65 -15.26 1.24
C LEU A 163 -7.34 -15.58 2.00
N CYS A 164 -7.22 -15.11 3.24
CA CYS A 164 -6.08 -15.40 4.12
C CYS A 164 -6.01 -16.89 4.51
N ARG A 165 -7.15 -17.53 4.83
CA ARG A 165 -7.22 -18.93 5.28
C ARG A 165 -6.62 -19.87 4.24
N ARG A 166 -5.74 -20.79 4.66
CA ARG A 166 -5.27 -21.88 3.80
C ARG A 166 -6.43 -22.84 3.51
N SER A 167 -6.58 -23.27 2.26
CA SER A 167 -7.53 -24.36 1.97
C SER A 167 -7.14 -25.58 2.80
N PRO A 168 -8.09 -26.31 3.40
CA PRO A 168 -7.79 -27.57 4.05
C PRO A 168 -7.12 -28.47 3.02
N THR A 169 -5.87 -28.87 3.27
CA THR A 169 -5.23 -29.89 2.45
C THR A 169 -6.01 -31.18 2.70
N THR A 170 -6.87 -31.59 1.77
CA THR A 170 -7.36 -32.96 1.76
C THR A 170 -6.17 -33.84 1.40
N THR A 171 -5.43 -34.28 2.39
CA THR A 171 -4.51 -35.41 2.24
C THR A 171 -5.40 -36.62 1.97
N ARG A 172 -5.64 -36.95 0.70
CA ARG A 172 -6.13 -38.28 0.34
C ARG A 172 -5.04 -39.24 0.77
N ARG A 173 -5.31 -40.00 1.84
CA ARG A 173 -4.54 -41.19 2.20
C ARG A 173 -4.86 -42.31 1.21
#